data_AF-A0A1C0YV97-F1
#
_entry.id   AF-A0A1C0YV97-F1
#
_cell.length_a   1.000
_cell.length_b   1.000
_cell.length_c   1.000
_cell.angle_alpha   90.00
_cell.angle_beta   90.00
_cell.angle_gamma   90.00
#
_symmetry.space_group_name_H-M   'P 1'
#
loop_
_entity.id
_entity.type
_entity.pdbx_description
1 polymer ?
#
loop_
_entity_poly.entity_id
_entity_poly.type
_entity_poly.pdbx_seq_one_letter_code
_entity_poly.pdbx_strand_id
1 'polypeptide(L)'
;MVTIYGKDNLIYSLNEATSFDRIGIEGELHVLNRLEQQLPIDATVIAKPAIGNLEPDLIVIMPTVGFFVIEVKNYALDSIAAVLSNGGIQLRNGASANPFSQVTAHLEHFHQFVMSNYGQDAYRAIGKVVVFPRIMRAQFEAKFAQTIHNWTPEQREKFERHHMFGDEIMLQKLLHARKFTSAMPMNRATLLDMTQRLKPVPAKSVMEDVLHGDTLVNVQFFDDVLQRIVTTDAQNGRAMQQSIQQLLQRELPYLEGAKTHEQAYLALLNLKVAIQAESSTYLNYMHEITSIENKMLSERTRITQQFKRTVQQGLHDYFHKQLSVMQEKVANQTEWHTSLTETSKKVASSVYNPLLKLAKKTSVLQDKVEELNELDDRSGLEKVLENYLSTAHVGQAYNRIMKQALSDYEEEWKRVIAKNTPNLRGLHAFSSSSMQFHNQQLKYKIGASEQVLGLTIGSAVIGTIGLAAGWHTFTYAALNVFPPIAIFAAFATVATAFIRKDSEIKKKQQQLAEAVKAYEEHLFQQIDPPRIDDDGESLFTRVERSSDDVVHVAIQEWEKQLLGSLTMKEYELYTEKLLQYVELLDESIEHMQAMLQHH
;
A
#
# COMPACT_ATOMS: atom_id res chain seq x y z
N MET A 1 -28.92 54.03 13.88
CA MET A 1 -29.58 52.90 13.22
C MET A 1 -30.05 51.93 14.30
N VAL A 2 -31.16 51.22 14.08
CA VAL A 2 -31.60 50.14 14.99
C VAL A 2 -30.47 49.13 15.16
N THR A 3 -30.24 48.64 16.37
CA THR A 3 -29.21 47.60 16.59
C THR A 3 -29.81 46.24 16.31
N ILE A 4 -29.18 45.44 15.44
CA ILE A 4 -29.67 44.10 15.08
C ILE A 4 -28.62 43.05 15.38
N TYR A 5 -29.02 41.99 16.09
CA TYR A 5 -28.20 40.80 16.34
C TYR A 5 -28.82 39.58 15.64
N GLY A 6 -27.98 38.69 15.10
CA GLY A 6 -28.42 37.45 14.44
C GLY A 6 -28.81 37.58 12.96
N LYS A 7 -28.77 38.78 12.37
CA LYS A 7 -29.08 38.99 10.95
C LYS A 7 -28.14 38.19 10.04
N ASP A 8 -26.85 38.23 10.33
CA ASP A 8 -25.84 37.49 9.56
C ASP A 8 -26.04 35.97 9.69
N ASN A 9 -26.43 35.49 10.87
CA ASN A 9 -26.78 34.08 11.08
C ASN A 9 -27.99 33.69 10.24
N LEU A 10 -29.03 34.52 10.15
CA LEU A 10 -30.18 34.26 9.28
C LEU A 10 -29.79 34.28 7.80
N ILE A 11 -28.93 35.20 7.36
CA ILE A 11 -28.44 35.26 5.96
C ILE A 11 -27.61 34.02 5.64
N TYR A 12 -26.73 33.61 6.56
CA TYR A 12 -25.96 32.37 6.45
C TYR A 12 -26.89 31.17 6.36
N SER A 13 -27.80 31.01 7.32
CA SER A 13 -28.81 29.94 7.32
C SER A 13 -29.66 29.94 6.05
N LEU A 14 -29.99 31.11 5.48
CA LEU A 14 -30.75 31.21 4.23
C LEU A 14 -29.98 30.63 3.04
N ASN A 15 -28.69 30.91 2.95
CA ASN A 15 -27.83 30.38 1.88
C ASN A 15 -27.69 28.86 1.97
N GLU A 16 -27.75 28.33 3.19
CA GLU A 16 -27.56 26.92 3.50
C GLU A 16 -28.87 26.10 3.55
N ALA A 17 -30.04 26.73 3.54
CA ALA A 17 -31.33 26.11 3.80
C ALA A 17 -31.93 25.35 2.59
N THR A 18 -32.62 24.25 2.89
CA THR A 18 -33.46 23.50 1.94
C THR A 18 -34.77 24.23 1.62
N SER A 19 -35.56 23.76 0.65
CA SER A 19 -36.70 24.52 0.11
C SER A 19 -37.75 24.97 1.14
N PHE A 20 -38.02 24.18 2.20
CA PHE A 20 -39.02 24.55 3.22
C PHE A 20 -38.46 25.51 4.28
N ASP A 21 -37.28 25.23 4.82
CA ASP A 21 -36.62 26.09 5.82
C ASP A 21 -36.28 27.45 5.24
N ARG A 22 -35.88 27.47 3.96
CA ARG A 22 -35.61 28.70 3.22
C ARG A 22 -36.81 29.63 3.23
N ILE A 23 -38.03 29.12 3.03
CA ILE A 23 -39.24 29.93 3.06
C ILE A 23 -39.44 30.53 4.47
N GLY A 24 -39.22 29.76 5.54
CA GLY A 24 -39.29 30.30 6.91
C GLY A 24 -38.34 31.47 7.12
N ILE A 25 -37.06 31.25 6.81
CA ILE A 25 -35.97 32.23 6.98
C ILE A 25 -36.17 33.48 6.11
N GLU A 26 -36.65 33.33 4.87
CA GLU A 26 -37.01 34.47 4.01
C GLU A 26 -38.10 35.34 4.65
N GLY A 27 -39.07 34.71 5.30
CA GLY A 27 -40.12 35.40 6.05
C GLY A 27 -39.56 36.19 7.23
N GLU A 28 -38.69 35.57 8.02
CA GLU A 28 -38.04 36.21 9.18
C GLU A 28 -37.16 37.39 8.76
N LEU A 29 -36.34 37.22 7.72
CA LEU A 29 -35.52 38.30 7.14
C LEU A 29 -36.38 39.43 6.59
N HIS A 30 -37.53 39.12 5.98
CA HIS A 30 -38.47 40.15 5.52
C HIS A 30 -38.99 40.99 6.68
N VAL A 31 -39.45 40.34 7.76
CA VAL A 31 -39.93 41.04 8.97
C VAL A 31 -38.80 41.87 9.58
N LEU A 32 -37.60 41.28 9.73
CA LEU A 32 -36.43 41.95 10.30
C LEU A 32 -36.06 43.23 9.55
N ASN A 33 -36.00 43.17 8.21
CA ASN A 33 -35.70 44.33 7.36
C ASN A 33 -36.77 45.42 7.46
N ARG A 34 -38.05 45.06 7.64
CA ARG A 34 -39.12 46.04 7.88
C ARG A 34 -38.99 46.69 9.25
N LEU A 35 -38.69 45.92 10.29
CA LEU A 35 -38.46 46.45 11.64
C LEU A 35 -37.28 47.41 11.69
N GLU A 36 -36.18 47.08 11.01
CA GLU A 36 -35.00 47.94 10.88
C GLU A 36 -35.33 49.34 10.34
N GLN A 37 -36.29 49.43 9.42
CA GLN A 37 -36.72 50.68 8.79
C GLN A 37 -37.71 51.49 9.64
N GLN A 38 -38.47 50.83 10.52
CA GLN A 38 -39.63 51.43 11.19
C GLN A 38 -39.44 51.68 12.70
N LEU A 39 -38.50 50.98 13.34
CA LEU A 39 -38.25 51.10 14.77
C LEU A 39 -37.38 52.33 15.10
N PRO A 40 -37.51 52.88 16.32
CA PRO A 40 -36.69 54.00 16.75
C PRO A 40 -35.22 53.61 16.90
N ILE A 41 -34.31 54.59 16.83
CA ILE A 41 -32.86 54.38 16.80
C ILE A 41 -32.30 53.67 18.03
N ASP A 42 -32.98 53.76 19.17
CA ASP A 42 -32.60 53.14 20.45
C ASP A 42 -33.17 51.73 20.63
N ALA A 43 -33.93 51.23 19.64
CA ALA A 43 -34.40 49.86 19.64
C ALA A 43 -33.29 48.85 19.31
N THR A 44 -33.41 47.67 19.90
CA THR A 44 -32.61 46.49 19.57
C THR A 44 -33.51 45.36 19.10
N VAL A 45 -33.15 44.71 17.99
CA VAL A 45 -33.81 43.49 17.51
C VAL A 45 -32.82 42.33 17.60
N ILE A 46 -33.26 41.21 18.14
CA ILE A 46 -32.46 39.99 18.27
C ILE A 46 -33.20 38.89 17.52
N ALA A 47 -32.58 38.34 16.48
CA ALA A 47 -33.09 37.20 15.74
C ALA A 47 -32.63 35.89 16.39
N LYS A 48 -33.54 34.92 16.48
CA LYS A 48 -33.31 33.60 17.10
C LYS A 48 -32.62 33.65 18.47
N PRO A 49 -33.10 34.47 19.43
CA PRO A 49 -32.52 34.50 20.76
C PRO A 49 -32.75 33.18 21.50
N ALA A 50 -31.71 32.68 22.17
CA ALA A 50 -31.84 31.52 23.06
C ALA A 50 -32.44 31.95 24.41
N ILE A 51 -33.64 31.46 24.75
CA ILE A 51 -34.30 31.68 26.05
C ILE A 51 -34.61 30.36 26.75
N GLY A 52 -33.57 29.76 27.33
CA GLY A 52 -33.65 28.39 27.84
C GLY A 52 -33.70 27.40 26.68
N ASN A 53 -34.74 26.55 26.63
CA ASN A 53 -34.91 25.54 25.58
C ASN A 53 -35.79 26.02 24.41
N LEU A 54 -36.20 27.29 24.40
CA LEU A 54 -37.01 27.87 23.32
C LEU A 54 -36.21 28.93 22.57
N GLU A 55 -36.53 29.05 21.28
CA GLU A 55 -35.91 30.00 20.36
C GLU A 55 -37.03 30.75 19.60
N PRO A 56 -37.50 31.90 20.12
CA PRO A 56 -38.42 32.76 19.41
C PRO A 56 -37.81 33.26 18.10
N ASP A 57 -38.63 33.60 17.11
CA ASP A 57 -38.10 34.09 15.85
C ASP A 57 -37.40 35.43 16.03
N LEU A 58 -38.05 36.40 16.69
CA LEU A 58 -37.45 37.70 17.02
C LEU A 58 -37.88 38.19 18.42
N ILE A 59 -36.95 38.85 19.10
CA ILE A 59 -37.25 39.70 20.27
C ILE A 59 -36.85 41.14 19.94
N VAL A 60 -37.78 42.07 20.18
CA VAL A 60 -37.52 43.51 20.09
C VAL A 60 -37.48 44.11 21.49
N ILE A 61 -36.43 44.87 21.77
CA ILE A 61 -36.23 45.62 23.01
C ILE A 61 -36.31 47.11 22.68
N MET A 62 -37.31 47.80 23.22
CA MET A 62 -37.46 49.25 23.11
C MET A 62 -37.37 49.87 24.52
N PRO A 63 -36.26 50.52 24.90
CA PRO A 63 -35.99 50.93 26.28
C PRO A 63 -37.09 51.80 26.92
N THR A 64 -37.76 52.63 26.13
CA THR A 64 -38.82 53.55 26.59
C THR A 64 -40.22 52.94 26.53
N VAL A 65 -40.37 51.82 25.84
CA VAL A 65 -41.68 51.20 25.57
C VAL A 65 -41.81 49.88 26.32
N GLY A 66 -40.95 48.90 26.05
CA GLY A 66 -41.10 47.53 26.51
C GLY A 66 -40.46 46.52 25.56
N PHE A 67 -40.92 45.28 25.67
CA PHE A 67 -40.46 44.14 24.86
C PHE A 67 -41.51 43.68 23.88
N PHE A 68 -41.08 43.07 22.78
CA PHE A 68 -41.98 42.38 21.86
C PHE A 68 -41.39 41.03 21.49
N VAL A 69 -42.15 39.97 21.73
CA VAL A 69 -41.86 38.62 21.23
C VAL A 69 -42.64 38.44 19.95
N ILE A 70 -41.93 38.14 18.86
CA ILE A 70 -42.50 38.05 17.52
C ILE A 70 -42.33 36.63 17.02
N GLU A 71 -43.43 36.05 16.56
CA GLU A 71 -43.47 34.78 15.83
C GLU A 71 -43.80 35.07 14.36
N VAL A 72 -43.02 34.52 13.44
CA VAL A 72 -43.15 34.75 12.00
C VAL A 72 -43.67 33.50 11.32
N LYS A 73 -44.81 33.60 10.64
CA LYS A 73 -45.40 32.48 9.89
C LYS A 73 -45.49 32.81 8.42
N ASN A 74 -44.60 32.22 7.63
CA ASN A 74 -44.51 32.49 6.21
C ASN A 74 -45.45 31.62 5.33
N TYR A 75 -46.73 31.54 5.72
CA TYR A 75 -47.72 30.77 4.97
C TYR A 75 -48.11 31.47 3.66
N ALA A 76 -48.35 30.68 2.62
CA ALA A 76 -49.09 31.16 1.46
C ALA A 76 -50.56 31.35 1.85
N LEU A 77 -51.19 32.45 1.43
CA LEU A 77 -52.61 32.67 1.74
C LEU A 77 -53.45 31.46 1.29
N ASP A 78 -53.16 30.92 0.10
CA ASP A 78 -53.89 29.78 -0.48
C ASP A 78 -53.70 28.46 0.27
N SER A 79 -52.61 28.27 1.00
CA SER A 79 -52.40 27.06 1.79
C SER A 79 -53.27 27.02 3.04
N ILE A 80 -53.84 28.15 3.48
CA ILE A 80 -54.71 28.23 4.64
C ILE A 80 -56.15 27.84 4.23
N ALA A 81 -56.69 26.83 4.92
CA ALA A 81 -58.05 26.34 4.76
C ALA A 81 -59.04 27.09 5.67
N ALA A 82 -58.69 27.28 6.95
CA ALA A 82 -59.52 27.97 7.92
C ALA A 82 -58.67 28.71 8.96
N VAL A 83 -59.26 29.74 9.56
CA VAL A 83 -58.67 30.49 10.68
C VAL A 83 -59.67 30.56 11.83
N LEU A 84 -59.18 30.40 13.05
CA LEU A 84 -59.96 30.42 14.28
C LEU A 84 -59.72 31.74 15.04
N SER A 85 -60.72 32.21 15.78
CA SER A 85 -60.64 33.47 16.53
C SER A 85 -59.58 33.48 17.64
N ASN A 86 -59.10 32.31 18.05
CA ASN A 86 -58.01 32.15 19.02
C ASN A 86 -56.59 32.18 18.38
N GLY A 87 -56.48 32.45 17.08
CA GLY A 87 -55.20 32.45 16.34
C GLY A 87 -54.83 31.11 15.72
N GLY A 88 -55.67 30.07 15.88
CA GLY A 88 -55.46 28.78 15.21
C GLY A 88 -55.59 28.87 13.68
N ILE A 89 -54.72 28.17 12.97
CA ILE A 89 -54.67 28.11 11.51
C ILE A 89 -54.73 26.64 11.08
N GLN A 90 -55.72 26.32 10.25
CA GLN A 90 -55.83 25.02 9.60
C GLN A 90 -55.33 25.13 8.16
N LEU A 91 -54.37 24.29 7.79
CA LEU A 91 -53.79 24.21 6.46
C LEU A 91 -54.57 23.21 5.59
N ARG A 92 -54.54 23.40 4.27
CA ARG A 92 -55.24 22.55 3.29
C ARG A 92 -54.74 21.11 3.26
N ASN A 93 -53.51 20.85 3.71
CA ASN A 93 -52.96 19.50 3.86
C ASN A 93 -53.45 18.79 5.14
N GLY A 94 -54.38 19.38 5.89
CA GLY A 94 -54.92 18.83 7.13
C GLY A 94 -54.12 19.18 8.38
N ALA A 95 -52.92 19.75 8.25
CA ALA A 95 -52.14 20.19 9.40
C ALA A 95 -52.82 21.38 10.09
N SER A 96 -52.68 21.47 11.41
CA SER A 96 -53.18 22.58 12.22
C SER A 96 -52.06 23.11 13.09
N ALA A 97 -51.96 24.44 13.19
CA ALA A 97 -51.00 25.12 14.04
C ALA A 97 -51.70 26.24 14.80
N ASN A 98 -51.23 26.55 16.00
CA ASN A 98 -51.68 27.74 16.73
C ASN A 98 -50.49 28.67 17.02
N PRO A 99 -50.12 29.53 16.04
CA PRO A 99 -49.04 30.49 16.20
C PRO A 99 -49.24 31.41 17.42
N PHE A 100 -50.48 31.75 17.75
CA PHE A 100 -50.76 32.59 18.92
C PHE A 100 -50.45 31.89 20.24
N SER A 101 -50.76 30.59 20.36
CA SER A 101 -50.32 29.79 21.51
C SER A 101 -48.79 29.67 21.57
N GLN A 102 -48.14 29.49 20.42
CA GLN A 102 -46.67 29.39 20.36
C GLN A 102 -45.98 30.68 20.83
N VAL A 103 -46.38 31.85 20.31
CA VAL A 103 -45.82 33.13 20.77
C VAL A 103 -46.18 33.44 22.24
N THR A 104 -47.29 32.87 22.75
CA THR A 104 -47.64 32.96 24.18
C THR A 104 -46.66 32.17 25.04
N ALA A 105 -46.29 30.94 24.63
CA ALA A 105 -45.28 30.16 25.32
C ALA A 105 -43.91 30.86 25.30
N HIS A 106 -43.51 31.40 24.14
CA HIS A 106 -42.28 32.20 24.02
C HIS A 106 -42.28 33.42 24.96
N LEU A 107 -43.40 34.14 25.08
CA LEU A 107 -43.54 35.25 26.03
C LEU A 107 -43.37 34.79 27.48
N GLU A 108 -44.00 33.68 27.87
CA GLU A 108 -43.92 33.16 29.24
C GLU A 108 -42.50 32.75 29.60
N HIS A 109 -41.80 32.05 28.69
CA HIS A 109 -40.39 31.70 28.87
C HIS A 109 -39.49 32.93 28.90
N PHE A 110 -39.75 33.92 28.06
CA PHE A 110 -38.99 35.17 28.09
C PHE A 110 -39.20 35.93 29.40
N HIS A 111 -40.44 35.98 29.91
CA HIS A 111 -40.73 36.54 31.21
C HIS A 111 -39.98 35.81 32.34
N GLN A 112 -40.00 34.47 32.34
CA GLN A 112 -39.26 33.67 33.31
C GLN A 112 -37.75 33.87 33.23
N PHE A 113 -37.20 34.00 32.01
CA PHE A 113 -35.80 34.35 31.79
C PHE A 113 -35.47 35.69 32.43
N VAL A 114 -36.29 36.73 32.20
CA VAL A 114 -36.08 38.06 32.79
C VAL A 114 -36.20 38.02 34.32
N MET A 115 -37.21 37.33 34.83
CA MET A 115 -37.45 37.23 36.27
C MET A 115 -36.30 36.50 36.97
N SER A 116 -35.83 35.39 36.41
CA SER A 116 -34.74 34.59 36.99
C SER A 116 -33.38 35.29 36.93
N ASN A 117 -33.09 36.02 35.85
CA ASN A 117 -31.77 36.66 35.68
C ASN A 117 -31.69 38.06 36.30
N TYR A 118 -32.82 38.78 36.43
CA TYR A 118 -32.82 40.19 36.85
C TYR A 118 -33.76 40.50 38.03
N GLY A 119 -34.57 39.54 38.48
CA GLY A 119 -35.54 39.77 39.56
C GLY A 119 -36.64 40.78 39.21
N GLN A 120 -36.92 40.98 37.92
CA GLN A 120 -37.88 41.98 37.43
C GLN A 120 -39.13 41.31 36.84
N ASP A 121 -40.31 41.74 37.31
CA ASP A 121 -41.56 41.36 36.65
C ASP A 121 -41.78 42.20 35.39
N ALA A 122 -41.30 41.66 34.26
CA ALA A 122 -41.49 42.26 32.95
C ALA A 122 -42.81 41.85 32.26
N TYR A 123 -43.68 41.02 32.86
CA TYR A 123 -44.83 40.46 32.14
C TYR A 123 -45.73 41.54 31.55
N ARG A 124 -45.94 42.65 32.28
CA ARG A 124 -46.75 43.80 31.83
C ARG A 124 -46.04 44.68 30.79
N ALA A 125 -44.74 44.52 30.63
CA ALA A 125 -43.93 45.23 29.64
C ALA A 125 -43.76 44.46 28.32
N ILE A 126 -44.18 43.18 28.25
CA ILE A 126 -44.00 42.33 27.06
C ILE A 126 -45.28 42.32 26.21
N GLY A 127 -45.15 42.79 24.97
CA GLY A 127 -46.10 42.55 23.88
C GLY A 127 -45.79 41.24 23.14
N LYS A 128 -46.79 40.67 22.49
CA LYS A 128 -46.62 39.49 21.62
C LYS A 128 -47.40 39.65 20.33
N VAL A 129 -46.80 39.19 19.24
CA VAL A 129 -47.41 39.26 17.91
C VAL A 129 -47.02 38.09 17.04
N VAL A 130 -47.97 37.63 16.23
CA VAL A 130 -47.75 36.74 15.09
C VAL A 130 -47.75 37.58 13.81
N VAL A 131 -46.75 37.40 12.96
CA VAL A 131 -46.62 38.15 11.69
C VAL A 131 -46.72 37.21 10.51
N PHE A 132 -47.58 37.55 9.54
CA PHE A 132 -47.73 36.86 8.26
C PHE A 132 -47.16 37.73 7.13
N PRO A 133 -45.83 37.68 6.88
CA PRO A 133 -45.16 38.65 6.03
C PRO A 133 -45.58 38.61 4.55
N ARG A 134 -46.12 37.48 4.06
CA ARG A 134 -46.54 37.29 2.66
C ARG A 134 -48.03 37.50 2.41
N ILE A 135 -48.81 37.83 3.43
CA ILE A 135 -50.25 38.01 3.32
C ILE A 135 -50.56 39.47 3.58
N MET A 136 -51.30 40.13 2.69
CA MET A 136 -51.81 41.48 2.94
C MET A 136 -53.13 41.43 3.72
N ARG A 137 -53.38 42.42 4.57
CA ARG A 137 -54.59 42.50 5.40
C ARG A 137 -55.88 42.36 4.58
N ALA A 138 -55.99 43.14 3.50
CA ALA A 138 -57.18 43.15 2.64
C ALA A 138 -57.44 41.78 1.98
N GLN A 139 -56.37 41.07 1.59
CA GLN A 139 -56.48 39.74 0.99
C GLN A 139 -56.95 38.70 2.00
N PHE A 140 -56.43 38.76 3.23
CA PHE A 140 -56.84 37.90 4.32
C PHE A 140 -58.31 38.08 4.66
N GLU A 141 -58.75 39.33 4.83
CA GLU A 141 -60.15 39.65 5.13
C GLU A 141 -61.10 39.22 4.01
N ALA A 142 -60.73 39.45 2.75
CA ALA A 142 -61.54 39.02 1.61
C ALA A 142 -61.71 37.50 1.59
N LYS A 143 -60.63 36.74 1.81
CA LYS A 143 -60.67 35.27 1.81
C LYS A 143 -61.50 34.70 2.96
N PHE A 144 -61.37 35.27 4.16
CA PHE A 144 -62.00 34.75 5.38
C PHE A 144 -63.19 35.58 5.84
N ALA A 145 -63.81 36.37 4.96
CA ALA A 145 -64.88 37.32 5.29
C ALA A 145 -66.02 36.67 6.07
N GLN A 146 -66.49 35.49 5.63
CA GLN A 146 -67.57 34.76 6.30
C GLN A 146 -67.15 34.28 7.69
N THR A 147 -65.94 33.73 7.83
CA THR A 147 -65.42 33.26 9.11
C THR A 147 -65.26 34.40 10.11
N ILE A 148 -64.70 35.53 9.67
CA ILE A 148 -64.49 36.73 10.49
C ILE A 148 -65.83 37.38 10.86
N HIS A 149 -66.82 37.38 9.96
CA HIS A 149 -68.15 37.91 10.24
C HIS A 149 -68.86 37.18 11.39
N ASN A 150 -68.57 35.88 11.55
CA ASN A 150 -69.13 35.07 12.62
C ASN A 150 -68.42 35.26 13.98
N TRP A 151 -67.34 36.04 14.05
CA TRP A 151 -66.66 36.34 15.31
C TRP A 151 -67.38 37.46 16.06
N THR A 152 -67.35 37.38 17.39
CA THR A 152 -67.78 38.52 18.21
C THR A 152 -66.82 39.71 18.02
N PRO A 153 -67.27 40.96 18.26
CA PRO A 153 -66.38 42.11 18.20
C PRO A 153 -65.13 41.96 19.07
N GLU A 154 -65.26 41.36 20.26
CA GLU A 154 -64.14 41.08 21.17
C GLU A 154 -63.17 40.05 20.59
N GLN A 155 -63.67 38.97 20.00
CA GLN A 155 -62.84 37.96 19.34
C GLN A 155 -62.05 38.55 18.18
N ARG A 156 -62.71 39.38 17.36
CA ARG A 156 -62.08 40.08 16.26
C ARG A 156 -61.01 41.04 16.76
N GLU A 157 -61.32 41.90 17.72
CA GLU A 157 -60.36 42.85 18.29
C GLU A 157 -59.14 42.11 18.87
N LYS A 158 -59.36 41.02 19.62
CA LYS A 158 -58.29 40.20 20.19
C LYS A 158 -57.40 39.57 19.11
N PHE A 159 -57.99 39.04 18.04
CA PHE A 159 -57.24 38.51 16.91
C PHE A 159 -56.40 39.62 16.25
N GLU A 160 -57.03 40.75 15.91
CA GLU A 160 -56.41 41.89 15.23
C GLU A 160 -55.29 42.56 16.04
N ARG A 161 -55.38 42.49 17.37
CA ARG A 161 -54.36 43.02 18.28
C ARG A 161 -53.05 42.25 18.19
N HIS A 162 -53.11 40.94 17.94
CA HIS A 162 -51.95 40.05 18.04
C HIS A 162 -51.52 39.42 16.72
N HIS A 163 -52.21 39.70 15.62
CA HIS A 163 -51.86 39.20 14.30
C HIS A 163 -51.64 40.37 13.35
N MET A 164 -50.47 40.39 12.71
CA MET A 164 -50.08 41.40 11.73
C MET A 164 -49.87 40.77 10.36
N PHE A 165 -50.19 41.55 9.34
CA PHE A 165 -50.00 41.21 7.94
C PHE A 165 -48.82 41.99 7.35
N GLY A 166 -48.34 41.60 6.17
CA GLY A 166 -47.12 42.13 5.57
C GLY A 166 -47.14 43.66 5.35
N ASP A 167 -48.32 44.23 5.12
CA ASP A 167 -48.58 45.66 4.99
C ASP A 167 -48.76 46.40 6.33
N GLU A 168 -48.88 45.66 7.44
CA GLU A 168 -49.07 46.19 8.80
C GLU A 168 -47.80 46.13 9.68
N ILE A 169 -46.64 45.72 9.13
CA ILE A 169 -45.37 45.63 9.88
C ILE A 169 -44.83 47.05 10.14
N MET A 170 -45.40 47.72 11.13
CA MET A 170 -45.08 49.09 11.51
C MET A 170 -45.13 49.28 13.04
N LEU A 171 -44.39 50.28 13.54
CA LEU A 171 -44.27 50.54 14.98
C LEU A 171 -45.63 50.70 15.67
N GLN A 172 -46.57 51.45 15.09
CA GLN A 172 -47.88 51.70 15.70
C GLN A 172 -48.65 50.41 15.98
N LYS A 173 -48.62 49.47 15.03
CA LYS A 173 -49.27 48.16 15.20
C LYS A 173 -48.58 47.35 16.29
N LEU A 174 -47.25 47.44 16.41
CA LEU A 174 -46.51 46.75 17.49
C LEU A 174 -46.94 47.27 18.84
N LEU A 175 -47.02 48.58 19.01
CA LEU A 175 -47.46 49.19 20.26
C LEU A 175 -48.85 48.70 20.69
N HIS A 176 -49.76 48.47 19.73
CA HIS A 176 -51.10 47.94 20.00
C HIS A 176 -51.09 46.47 20.47
N ALA A 177 -50.04 45.70 20.16
CA ALA A 177 -49.94 44.29 20.56
C ALA A 177 -49.68 44.08 22.07
N ARG A 178 -49.52 45.17 22.84
CA ARG A 178 -49.38 45.12 24.30
C ARG A 178 -50.73 45.08 24.98
N LYS A 179 -50.83 44.25 26.02
CA LYS A 179 -52.00 44.24 26.91
C LYS A 179 -51.98 45.40 27.92
N PHE A 180 -50.80 45.87 28.31
CA PHE A 180 -50.61 46.90 29.32
C PHE A 180 -49.65 47.99 28.82
N THR A 181 -49.86 49.24 29.23
CA THR A 181 -49.04 50.41 28.89
C THR A 181 -47.98 50.74 29.96
N SER A 182 -47.67 49.80 30.85
CA SER A 182 -46.69 50.00 31.93
C SER A 182 -45.33 50.44 31.39
N ALA A 183 -44.70 51.39 32.07
CA ALA A 183 -43.32 51.77 31.79
C ALA A 183 -42.37 50.59 31.96
N MET A 184 -41.26 50.62 31.24
CA MET A 184 -40.21 49.62 31.30
C MET A 184 -39.55 49.61 32.70
N PRO A 185 -39.56 48.49 33.44
CA PRO A 185 -39.03 48.46 34.82
C PRO A 185 -37.50 48.38 34.91
N MET A 186 -36.78 48.35 33.77
CA MET A 186 -35.33 48.11 33.73
C MET A 186 -34.55 49.35 33.31
N ASN A 187 -33.39 49.54 33.96
CA ASN A 187 -32.44 50.55 33.54
C ASN A 187 -31.66 50.11 32.29
N ARG A 188 -30.96 51.06 31.67
CA ARG A 188 -30.21 50.84 30.43
C ARG A 188 -29.08 49.81 30.55
N ALA A 189 -28.42 49.73 31.70
CA ALA A 189 -27.33 48.78 31.92
C ALA A 189 -27.84 47.33 31.93
N THR A 190 -28.97 47.08 32.60
CA THR A 190 -29.66 45.78 32.60
C THR A 190 -30.08 45.38 31.19
N LEU A 191 -30.63 46.32 30.41
CA LEU A 191 -31.02 46.07 29.02
C LEU A 191 -29.82 45.70 28.13
N LEU A 192 -28.66 46.33 28.35
CA LEU A 192 -27.45 46.03 27.61
C LEU A 192 -26.90 44.63 27.94
N ASP A 193 -26.81 44.28 29.22
CA ASP A 193 -26.40 42.93 29.66
C ASP A 193 -27.32 41.85 29.08
N MET A 194 -28.63 42.07 29.18
CA MET A 194 -29.62 41.16 28.63
C MET A 194 -29.51 41.01 27.11
N THR A 195 -29.25 42.10 26.40
CA THR A 195 -29.00 42.04 24.97
C THR A 195 -27.81 41.16 24.65
N GLN A 196 -26.73 41.21 25.44
CA GLN A 196 -25.55 40.34 25.24
C GLN A 196 -25.88 38.86 25.49
N ARG A 197 -26.64 38.56 26.54
CA ARG A 197 -27.02 37.17 26.89
C ARG A 197 -27.99 36.54 25.90
N LEU A 198 -28.83 37.36 25.27
CA LEU A 198 -29.80 36.90 24.27
C LEU A 198 -29.21 36.79 22.87
N LYS A 199 -27.96 37.25 22.65
CA LYS A 199 -27.34 37.13 21.32
C LYS A 199 -27.35 35.67 20.89
N PRO A 200 -27.78 35.38 19.64
CA PRO A 200 -27.63 34.03 19.13
C PRO A 200 -26.16 33.66 19.18
N VAL A 201 -25.86 32.52 19.80
CA VAL A 201 -24.53 31.93 19.71
C VAL A 201 -24.31 31.60 18.23
N PRO A 202 -23.21 32.02 17.59
CA PRO A 202 -22.90 31.53 16.25
C PRO A 202 -22.96 30.01 16.29
N ALA A 203 -23.59 29.39 15.28
CA ALA A 203 -23.71 27.93 15.23
C ALA A 203 -22.30 27.35 15.43
N LYS A 204 -22.10 26.64 16.55
CA LYS A 204 -20.81 26.03 16.87
C LYS A 204 -20.45 25.12 15.69
N SER A 205 -19.30 25.33 15.08
CA SER A 205 -18.87 24.48 13.98
C SER A 205 -18.75 23.05 14.51
N VAL A 206 -19.32 22.07 13.83
CA VAL A 206 -19.16 20.65 14.20
C VAL A 206 -17.68 20.26 14.22
N MET A 207 -16.83 20.98 13.47
CA MET A 207 -15.38 20.81 13.52
C MET A 207 -14.77 21.03 14.90
N GLU A 208 -15.36 21.89 15.74
CA GLU A 208 -14.89 22.08 17.12
C GLU A 208 -15.17 20.87 18.02
N ASP A 209 -16.08 19.98 17.59
CA ASP A 209 -16.38 18.73 18.27
C ASP A 209 -15.57 17.56 17.69
N VAL A 210 -14.96 17.69 16.51
CA VAL A 210 -14.12 16.65 15.91
C VAL A 210 -12.82 16.54 16.70
N LEU A 211 -12.63 15.40 17.36
CA LEU A 211 -11.37 15.06 18.02
C LEU A 211 -10.23 15.16 17.00
N HIS A 212 -9.08 15.74 17.38
CA HIS A 212 -7.95 15.99 16.48
C HIS A 212 -8.26 16.83 15.22
N GLY A 213 -9.37 17.57 15.20
CA GLY A 213 -9.81 18.34 14.02
C GLY A 213 -8.70 19.20 13.40
N ASP A 214 -7.96 19.95 14.23
CA ASP A 214 -6.83 20.79 13.79
C ASP A 214 -5.72 19.98 13.10
N THR A 215 -5.43 18.77 13.57
CA THR A 215 -4.40 17.90 13.00
C THR A 215 -4.87 17.28 11.69
N LEU A 216 -6.14 16.85 11.62
CA LEU A 216 -6.72 16.24 10.42
C LEU A 216 -6.80 17.23 9.25
N VAL A 217 -7.10 18.51 9.51
CA VAL A 217 -7.11 19.51 8.44
C VAL A 217 -5.71 20.01 8.07
N ASN A 218 -4.68 19.66 8.85
CA ASN A 218 -3.33 20.11 8.60
C ASN A 218 -2.62 19.24 7.54
N VAL A 219 -2.60 19.74 6.30
CA VAL A 219 -1.88 19.12 5.17
C VAL A 219 -0.39 18.91 5.47
N GLN A 220 0.20 19.67 6.40
CA GLN A 220 1.60 19.53 6.81
C GLN A 220 1.89 18.30 7.67
N PHE A 221 0.87 17.52 8.05
CA PHE A 221 1.05 16.28 8.81
C PHE A 221 2.07 15.34 8.16
N PHE A 222 2.15 15.33 6.82
CA PHE A 222 3.03 14.48 6.04
C PHE A 222 4.36 15.15 5.62
N ASP A 223 4.58 16.43 5.95
CA ASP A 223 5.70 17.21 5.39
C ASP A 223 7.06 16.62 5.77
N ASP A 224 7.21 16.10 6.99
CA ASP A 224 8.47 15.52 7.49
C ASP A 224 8.92 14.33 6.63
N VAL A 225 8.01 13.37 6.40
CA VAL A 225 8.31 12.17 5.63
C VAL A 225 8.41 12.48 4.13
N LEU A 226 7.54 13.34 3.60
CA LEU A 226 7.55 13.69 2.18
C LEU A 226 8.78 14.52 1.79
N GLN A 227 9.23 15.46 2.63
CA GLN A 227 10.46 16.21 2.37
C GLN A 227 11.68 15.31 2.31
N ARG A 228 11.75 14.31 3.21
CA ARG A 228 12.82 13.31 3.19
C ARG A 228 12.79 12.50 1.90
N ILE A 229 11.62 11.99 1.51
CA ILE A 229 11.45 11.21 0.28
C ILE A 229 11.79 12.03 -0.96
N VAL A 230 11.33 13.28 -1.05
CA VAL A 230 11.63 14.20 -2.15
C VAL A 230 13.13 14.52 -2.24
N THR A 231 13.84 14.53 -1.11
CA THR A 231 15.29 14.73 -1.08
C THR A 231 16.04 13.52 -1.67
N THR A 232 15.57 12.30 -1.41
CA THR A 232 16.15 11.06 -1.96
C THR A 232 15.77 10.86 -3.43
N ASP A 233 14.49 10.98 -3.77
CA ASP A 233 13.98 10.89 -5.14
C ASP A 233 12.94 11.98 -5.40
N ALA A 234 13.38 13.07 -6.04
CA ALA A 234 12.52 14.21 -6.31
C ALA A 234 11.36 13.89 -7.24
N GLN A 235 11.49 12.91 -8.14
CA GLN A 235 10.42 12.57 -9.08
C GLN A 235 9.32 11.78 -8.36
N ASN A 236 9.69 10.69 -7.67
CA ASN A 236 8.74 9.83 -7.00
C ASN A 236 8.17 10.50 -5.75
N GLY A 237 9.00 11.20 -4.97
CA GLY A 237 8.54 11.93 -3.79
C GLY A 237 7.52 13.02 -4.12
N ARG A 238 7.70 13.75 -5.23
CA ARG A 238 6.70 14.74 -5.66
C ARG A 238 5.41 14.10 -6.14
N ALA A 239 5.48 12.92 -6.77
CA ALA A 239 4.29 12.19 -7.18
C ALA A 239 3.48 11.73 -5.95
N MET A 240 4.14 11.19 -4.92
CA MET A 240 3.50 10.83 -3.64
C MET A 240 2.88 12.06 -2.95
N GLN A 241 3.65 13.15 -2.87
CA GLN A 241 3.17 14.41 -2.30
C GLN A 241 1.94 14.95 -3.03
N GLN A 242 1.95 14.94 -4.38
CA GLN A 242 0.80 15.35 -5.17
C GLN A 242 -0.40 14.42 -4.98
N SER A 243 -0.18 13.10 -4.86
CA SER A 243 -1.25 12.13 -4.63
C SER A 243 -1.99 12.42 -3.32
N ILE A 244 -1.26 12.54 -2.20
CA ILE A 244 -1.86 12.80 -0.90
C ILE A 244 -2.48 14.20 -0.81
N GLN A 245 -1.84 15.23 -1.41
CA GLN A 245 -2.41 16.58 -1.46
C GLN A 245 -3.73 16.62 -2.24
N GLN A 246 -3.81 15.95 -3.40
CA GLN A 246 -5.04 15.88 -4.18
C GLN A 246 -6.14 15.12 -3.43
N LEU A 247 -5.79 14.04 -2.73
CA LEU A 247 -6.70 13.29 -1.88
C LEU A 247 -7.27 14.19 -0.77
N LEU A 248 -6.41 14.85 0.00
CA LEU A 248 -6.85 15.74 1.09
C LEU A 248 -7.67 16.92 0.56
N GLN A 249 -7.26 17.55 -0.55
CA GLN A 249 -8.01 18.64 -1.19
C GLN A 249 -9.41 18.22 -1.64
N ARG A 250 -9.60 16.94 -1.99
CA ARG A 250 -10.89 16.40 -2.41
C ARG A 250 -11.77 16.05 -1.21
N GLU A 251 -11.22 15.43 -0.18
CA GLU A 251 -11.99 14.87 0.94
C GLU A 251 -12.22 15.87 2.09
N LEU A 252 -11.23 16.71 2.44
CA LEU A 252 -11.34 17.64 3.57
C LEU A 252 -12.49 18.66 3.48
N PRO A 253 -12.85 19.21 2.30
CA PRO A 253 -13.98 20.16 2.22
C PRO A 253 -15.31 19.58 2.70
N TYR A 254 -15.52 18.26 2.63
CA TYR A 254 -16.72 17.63 3.18
C TYR A 254 -16.73 17.61 4.70
N LEU A 255 -15.56 17.45 5.31
CA LEU A 255 -15.39 17.48 6.76
C LEU A 255 -15.50 18.92 7.28
N GLU A 256 -14.76 19.86 6.69
CA GLU A 256 -14.80 21.29 7.04
C GLU A 256 -16.19 21.92 6.84
N GLY A 257 -16.93 21.44 5.83
CA GLY A 257 -18.30 21.88 5.53
C GLY A 257 -19.40 21.14 6.29
N ALA A 258 -19.06 20.19 7.18
CA ALA A 258 -20.04 19.40 7.92
C ALA A 258 -20.80 20.28 8.93
N LYS A 259 -22.13 20.19 8.90
CA LYS A 259 -23.04 20.96 9.78
C LYS A 259 -23.67 20.14 10.89
N THR A 260 -23.65 18.82 10.76
CA THR A 260 -24.17 17.89 11.76
C THR A 260 -23.11 16.85 12.10
N HIS A 261 -23.19 16.26 13.30
CA HIS A 261 -22.29 15.16 13.69
C HIS A 261 -22.39 13.97 12.72
N GLU A 262 -23.54 13.73 12.10
CA GLU A 262 -23.73 12.67 11.10
C GLU A 262 -22.94 12.97 9.82
N GLN A 263 -22.98 14.23 9.34
CA GLN A 263 -22.19 14.64 8.17
C GLN A 263 -20.69 14.55 8.45
N ALA A 264 -20.24 14.98 9.63
CA ALA A 264 -18.84 14.87 10.04
C ALA A 264 -18.39 13.41 10.14
N TYR A 265 -19.21 12.54 10.75
CA TYR A 265 -18.96 11.10 10.83
C TYR A 265 -18.79 10.46 9.45
N LEU A 266 -19.71 10.74 8.51
CA LEU A 266 -19.61 10.21 7.14
C LEU A 266 -18.40 10.77 6.38
N ALA A 267 -18.06 12.05 6.56
CA ALA A 267 -16.89 12.66 5.96
C ALA A 267 -15.59 12.01 6.48
N LEU A 268 -15.49 11.76 7.78
CA LEU A 268 -14.35 11.06 8.39
C LEU A 268 -14.20 9.63 7.86
N LEU A 269 -15.30 8.88 7.72
CA LEU A 269 -15.28 7.53 7.14
C LEU A 269 -14.77 7.53 5.70
N ASN A 270 -15.25 8.46 4.87
CA ASN A 270 -14.80 8.58 3.48
C ASN A 270 -13.30 8.92 3.40
N LEU A 271 -12.84 9.88 4.22
CA LEU A 271 -11.44 10.24 4.31
C LEU A 271 -10.58 9.04 4.76
N LYS A 272 -11.02 8.27 5.75
CA LYS A 272 -10.34 7.04 6.20
C LYS A 272 -10.18 6.05 5.06
N VAL A 273 -11.26 5.73 4.35
CA VAL A 273 -11.23 4.79 3.21
C VAL A 273 -10.26 5.29 2.14
N ALA A 274 -10.26 6.58 1.83
CA ALA A 274 -9.35 7.17 0.86
C ALA A 274 -7.87 7.00 1.28
N ILE A 275 -7.53 7.33 2.54
CA ILE A 275 -6.15 7.19 3.06
C ILE A 275 -5.73 5.72 3.11
N GLN A 276 -6.63 4.81 3.49
CA GLN A 276 -6.34 3.36 3.47
C GLN A 276 -6.11 2.81 2.06
N ALA A 277 -6.84 3.32 1.05
CA ALA A 277 -6.61 2.96 -0.34
C ALA A 277 -5.23 3.46 -0.82
N GLU A 278 -4.85 4.68 -0.44
CA GLU A 278 -3.53 5.24 -0.72
C GLU A 278 -2.43 4.40 -0.06
N SER A 279 -2.53 4.07 1.24
CA SER A 279 -1.53 3.24 1.93
C SER A 279 -1.41 1.82 1.37
N SER A 280 -2.55 1.20 0.98
CA SER A 280 -2.59 -0.13 0.37
C SER A 280 -1.78 -0.20 -0.92
N THR A 281 -1.69 0.88 -1.69
CA THR A 281 -0.89 0.93 -2.92
C THR A 281 0.59 0.66 -2.61
N TYR A 282 1.14 1.32 -1.59
CA TYR A 282 2.54 1.19 -1.20
C TYR A 282 2.83 -0.15 -0.51
N LEU A 283 1.92 -0.60 0.36
CA LEU A 283 2.00 -1.93 0.98
C LEU A 283 2.02 -3.05 -0.06
N ASN A 284 1.23 -2.93 -1.13
CA ASN A 284 1.20 -3.93 -2.19
C ASN A 284 2.52 -3.98 -2.96
N TYR A 285 3.19 -2.85 -3.22
CA TYR A 285 4.53 -2.85 -3.84
C TYR A 285 5.53 -3.58 -2.95
N MET A 286 5.53 -3.26 -1.65
CA MET A 286 6.44 -3.91 -0.70
C MET A 286 6.20 -5.42 -0.61
N HIS A 287 4.93 -5.82 -0.49
CA HIS A 287 4.56 -7.22 -0.40
C HIS A 287 4.92 -8.00 -1.67
N GLU A 288 4.75 -7.39 -2.85
CA GLU A 288 5.12 -8.02 -4.13
C GLU A 288 6.63 -8.29 -4.20
N ILE A 289 7.48 -7.30 -3.84
CA ILE A 289 8.94 -7.46 -3.82
C ILE A 289 9.36 -8.57 -2.85
N THR A 290 8.86 -8.54 -1.61
CA THR A 290 9.15 -9.57 -0.59
C THR A 290 8.64 -10.95 -1.03
N SER A 291 7.48 -11.03 -1.68
CA SER A 291 6.95 -12.29 -2.21
C SER A 291 7.86 -12.88 -3.28
N ILE A 292 8.36 -12.03 -4.17
CA ILE A 292 9.27 -12.42 -5.25
C ILE A 292 10.62 -12.85 -4.68
N GLU A 293 11.18 -12.11 -3.72
CA GLU A 293 12.42 -12.48 -3.02
C GLU A 293 12.31 -13.88 -2.41
N ASN A 294 11.26 -14.14 -1.65
CA ASN A 294 11.03 -15.45 -1.04
C ASN A 294 10.92 -16.58 -2.09
N LYS A 295 10.25 -16.32 -3.22
CA LYS A 295 10.18 -17.29 -4.33
C LYS A 295 11.55 -17.54 -4.93
N MET A 296 12.35 -16.50 -5.17
CA MET A 296 13.70 -16.66 -5.71
C MET A 296 14.64 -17.38 -4.75
N LEU A 297 14.59 -17.05 -3.45
CA LEU A 297 15.33 -17.75 -2.40
C LEU A 297 14.95 -19.24 -2.33
N SER A 298 13.69 -19.59 -2.58
CA SER A 298 13.26 -21.00 -2.64
C SER A 298 13.83 -21.74 -3.86
N GLU A 299 13.96 -21.06 -5.00
CA GLU A 299 14.54 -21.61 -6.23
C GLU A 299 16.07 -21.74 -6.15
N ARG A 300 16.73 -20.86 -5.38
CA ARG A 300 18.17 -20.84 -5.15
C ARG A 300 18.76 -22.23 -4.91
N THR A 301 18.20 -22.94 -3.92
CA THR A 301 18.67 -24.27 -3.53
C THR A 301 18.47 -25.28 -4.66
N ARG A 302 17.33 -25.25 -5.34
CA ARG A 302 17.02 -26.18 -6.43
C ARG A 302 17.98 -26.02 -7.60
N ILE A 303 18.23 -24.78 -8.03
CA ILE A 303 19.10 -24.46 -9.16
C ILE A 303 20.55 -24.84 -8.84
N THR A 304 21.02 -24.51 -7.63
CA THR A 304 22.36 -24.90 -7.16
C THR A 304 22.55 -26.41 -7.13
N GLN A 305 21.54 -27.15 -6.65
CA GLN A 305 21.57 -28.62 -6.63
C GLN A 305 21.51 -29.22 -8.03
N GLN A 306 20.75 -28.62 -8.95
CA GLN A 306 20.71 -29.03 -10.34
C GLN A 306 22.08 -28.86 -11.00
N PHE A 307 22.74 -27.72 -10.80
CA PHE A 307 24.11 -27.50 -11.26
C PHE A 307 25.06 -28.57 -10.73
N LYS A 308 25.04 -28.83 -9.40
CA LYS A 308 25.86 -29.87 -8.77
C LYS A 308 25.62 -31.25 -9.41
N ARG A 309 24.36 -31.63 -9.62
CA ARG A 309 24.00 -32.90 -10.28
C ARG A 309 24.50 -32.97 -11.71
N THR A 310 24.38 -31.89 -12.50
CA THR A 310 24.86 -31.89 -13.90
C THR A 310 26.37 -32.10 -13.96
N VAL A 311 27.14 -31.43 -13.08
CA VAL A 311 28.60 -31.64 -12.99
C VAL A 311 28.92 -33.06 -12.56
N GLN A 312 28.24 -33.57 -11.53
CA GLN A 312 28.46 -34.92 -11.01
C GLN A 312 28.13 -36.01 -12.03
N GLN A 313 26.95 -35.94 -12.63
CA GLN A 313 26.53 -36.91 -13.64
C GLN A 313 27.41 -36.84 -14.88
N GLY A 314 27.76 -35.64 -15.35
CA GLY A 314 28.61 -35.48 -16.53
C GLY A 314 30.00 -36.08 -16.34
N LEU A 315 30.60 -35.90 -15.15
CA LEU A 315 31.87 -36.52 -14.80
C LEU A 315 31.75 -38.04 -14.71
N HIS A 316 30.71 -38.53 -14.03
CA HIS A 316 30.45 -39.95 -13.90
C HIS A 316 30.29 -40.64 -15.27
N ASP A 317 29.46 -40.06 -16.15
CA ASP A 317 29.22 -40.57 -17.50
C ASP A 317 30.52 -40.58 -18.33
N TYR A 318 31.36 -39.55 -18.18
CA TYR A 318 32.66 -39.50 -18.82
C TYR A 318 33.56 -40.65 -18.35
N PHE A 319 33.75 -40.82 -17.05
CA PHE A 319 34.62 -41.86 -16.50
C PHE A 319 34.10 -43.26 -16.81
N HIS A 320 32.80 -43.50 -16.71
CA HIS A 320 32.19 -44.77 -17.08
C HIS A 320 32.41 -45.10 -18.56
N LYS A 321 32.26 -44.09 -19.45
CA LYS A 321 32.55 -44.25 -20.88
C LYS A 321 34.02 -44.57 -21.13
N GLN A 322 34.95 -43.87 -20.48
CA GLN A 322 36.38 -44.16 -20.62
C GLN A 322 36.73 -45.54 -20.07
N LEU A 323 36.18 -45.93 -18.92
CA LEU A 323 36.36 -47.27 -18.35
C LEU A 323 35.95 -48.37 -19.34
N SER A 324 34.78 -48.22 -19.97
CA SER A 324 34.28 -49.17 -20.96
C SER A 324 35.26 -49.34 -22.13
N VAL A 325 35.77 -48.23 -22.67
CA VAL A 325 36.75 -48.23 -23.78
C VAL A 325 38.08 -48.85 -23.34
N MET A 326 38.55 -48.51 -22.15
CA MET A 326 39.80 -49.05 -21.60
C MET A 326 39.71 -50.55 -21.31
N GLN A 327 38.57 -51.04 -20.80
CA GLN A 327 38.33 -52.47 -20.54
C GLN A 327 38.35 -53.29 -21.83
N GLU A 328 37.77 -52.76 -22.91
CA GLU A 328 37.82 -53.38 -24.24
C GLU A 328 39.26 -53.42 -24.77
N LYS A 329 40.01 -52.32 -24.64
CA LYS A 329 41.40 -52.26 -25.10
C LYS A 329 42.32 -53.21 -24.32
N VAL A 330 42.13 -53.33 -23.00
CA VAL A 330 42.87 -54.28 -22.15
C VAL A 330 42.54 -55.72 -22.52
N ALA A 331 41.27 -56.02 -22.84
CA ALA A 331 40.88 -57.34 -23.32
C ALA A 331 41.58 -57.68 -24.65
N ASN A 332 41.52 -56.78 -25.63
CA ASN A 332 42.15 -56.95 -26.95
C ASN A 332 43.68 -57.10 -26.86
N GLN A 333 44.35 -56.29 -26.02
CA GLN A 333 45.80 -56.38 -25.80
C GLN A 333 46.20 -57.67 -25.09
N THR A 334 45.45 -58.08 -24.06
CA THR A 334 45.72 -59.33 -23.33
C THR A 334 45.48 -60.54 -24.23
N GLU A 335 44.49 -60.48 -25.12
CA GLU A 335 44.20 -61.51 -26.12
C GLU A 335 45.32 -61.66 -27.16
N TRP A 336 45.88 -60.55 -27.63
CA TRP A 336 47.02 -60.54 -28.54
C TRP A 336 48.32 -61.04 -27.88
N HIS A 337 48.60 -60.63 -26.65
CA HIS A 337 49.78 -61.10 -25.93
C HIS A 337 49.69 -62.58 -25.56
N THR A 338 48.51 -63.09 -25.18
CA THR A 338 48.30 -64.51 -24.93
C THR A 338 48.35 -65.34 -26.21
N SER A 339 47.83 -64.84 -27.35
CA SER A 339 47.97 -65.55 -28.63
C SER A 339 49.44 -65.64 -29.07
N LEU A 340 50.25 -64.58 -28.86
CA LEU A 340 51.69 -64.63 -29.09
C LEU A 340 52.44 -65.52 -28.11
N THR A 341 52.04 -65.59 -26.82
CA THR A 341 52.66 -66.51 -25.86
C THR A 341 52.23 -67.96 -26.05
N GLU A 342 51.03 -68.23 -26.57
CA GLU A 342 50.61 -69.56 -26.99
C GLU A 342 51.30 -69.98 -28.29
N THR A 343 51.48 -69.05 -29.23
CA THR A 343 52.26 -69.28 -30.46
C THR A 343 53.73 -69.49 -30.12
N SER A 344 54.29 -68.70 -29.20
CA SER A 344 55.66 -68.86 -28.74
C SER A 344 55.83 -70.10 -27.87
N LYS A 345 54.86 -70.53 -27.05
CA LYS A 345 54.91 -71.84 -26.35
C LYS A 345 54.78 -73.03 -27.30
N LYS A 346 53.97 -72.93 -28.37
CA LYS A 346 53.88 -73.95 -29.42
C LYS A 346 55.15 -74.04 -30.27
N VAL A 347 55.90 -72.95 -30.43
CA VAL A 347 57.17 -72.90 -31.18
C VAL A 347 58.39 -73.12 -30.27
N ALA A 348 58.32 -72.75 -28.99
CA ALA A 348 59.42 -72.86 -28.03
C ALA A 348 59.62 -74.26 -27.48
N SER A 349 58.64 -75.16 -27.60
CA SER A 349 58.85 -76.58 -27.29
C SER A 349 59.69 -77.31 -28.35
N SER A 350 59.98 -76.71 -29.52
CA SER A 350 60.80 -77.35 -30.56
C SER A 350 61.94 -76.51 -31.15
N VAL A 351 61.99 -75.17 -30.99
CA VAL A 351 62.98 -74.33 -31.72
C VAL A 351 63.72 -73.27 -30.89
N TYR A 352 63.50 -73.15 -29.57
CA TYR A 352 64.08 -72.03 -28.82
C TYR A 352 65.59 -72.14 -28.51
N ASN A 353 66.14 -73.36 -28.46
CA ASN A 353 67.56 -73.57 -28.11
C ASN A 353 68.56 -73.41 -29.30
N PRO A 354 68.19 -73.69 -30.57
CA PRO A 354 69.06 -73.43 -31.73
C PRO A 354 69.16 -71.95 -32.15
N LEU A 355 68.06 -71.18 -32.06
CA LEU A 355 68.01 -69.79 -32.55
C LEU A 355 68.76 -68.80 -31.65
N LEU A 356 68.74 -69.00 -30.33
CA LEU A 356 69.51 -68.18 -29.38
C LEU A 356 71.03 -68.40 -29.49
N LYS A 357 71.46 -69.56 -30.01
CA LYS A 357 72.87 -69.83 -30.35
C LYS A 357 73.31 -69.21 -31.68
N LEU A 358 72.39 -68.94 -32.60
CA LEU A 358 72.67 -68.25 -33.88
C LEU A 358 72.68 -66.72 -33.73
N ALA A 359 71.79 -66.17 -32.89
CA ALA A 359 71.73 -64.72 -32.63
C ALA A 359 72.96 -64.18 -31.90
N LYS A 360 73.61 -64.96 -31.02
CA LYS A 360 74.87 -64.57 -30.36
C LYS A 360 76.11 -64.55 -31.27
N LYS A 361 75.99 -64.93 -32.56
CA LYS A 361 77.12 -65.01 -33.50
C LYS A 361 77.08 -64.00 -34.64
N THR A 362 76.06 -63.13 -34.72
CA THR A 362 75.93 -62.15 -35.81
C THR A 362 75.74 -60.75 -35.24
N SER A 363 76.72 -59.87 -35.47
CA SER A 363 76.74 -58.45 -35.04
C SER A 363 75.75 -57.55 -35.80
N VAL A 364 74.96 -58.11 -36.73
CA VAL A 364 74.04 -57.36 -37.60
C VAL A 364 72.64 -57.20 -36.97
N LEU A 365 72.40 -57.79 -35.80
CA LEU A 365 71.14 -57.66 -35.07
C LEU A 365 71.22 -56.73 -33.85
N GLN A 366 72.37 -56.12 -33.57
CA GLN A 366 72.54 -55.25 -32.42
C GLN A 366 71.83 -53.89 -32.63
N ASP A 367 71.88 -53.34 -33.86
CA ASP A 367 71.20 -52.08 -34.21
C ASP A 367 69.66 -52.20 -34.22
N LYS A 368 69.11 -53.40 -34.48
CA LYS A 368 67.66 -53.66 -34.38
C LYS A 368 67.18 -54.00 -32.96
N VAL A 369 68.11 -54.25 -32.05
CA VAL A 369 67.83 -54.43 -30.61
C VAL A 369 67.92 -53.09 -29.88
N GLU A 370 68.67 -52.11 -30.40
CA GLU A 370 68.67 -50.74 -29.86
C GLU A 370 67.40 -49.94 -30.19
N GLU A 371 66.71 -50.21 -31.31
CA GLU A 371 65.34 -49.70 -31.55
C GLU A 371 64.26 -50.36 -30.65
N LEU A 372 64.61 -51.44 -29.95
CA LEU A 372 63.75 -52.06 -28.93
C LEU A 372 64.07 -51.55 -27.50
N ASN A 373 65.05 -50.64 -27.35
CA ASN A 373 65.53 -50.16 -26.05
C ASN A 373 64.94 -48.82 -25.57
N GLU A 374 63.92 -48.28 -26.23
CA GLU A 374 62.90 -47.51 -25.51
C GLU A 374 61.80 -48.49 -25.07
N LEU A 375 62.19 -49.49 -24.27
CA LEU A 375 61.26 -50.29 -23.50
C LEU A 375 60.66 -49.35 -22.45
N ASP A 376 59.54 -48.74 -22.84
CA ASP A 376 58.69 -48.03 -21.91
C ASP A 376 58.24 -49.03 -20.83
N ASP A 377 58.93 -48.97 -19.68
CA ASP A 377 58.79 -49.84 -18.50
C ASP A 377 57.39 -49.77 -17.88
N ARG A 378 56.55 -48.82 -18.32
CA ARG A 378 55.17 -48.70 -17.87
C ARG A 378 54.35 -49.92 -18.23
N SER A 379 53.58 -50.39 -17.24
CA SER A 379 52.68 -51.53 -17.44
C SER A 379 51.66 -51.23 -18.55
N GLY A 380 51.18 -52.26 -19.26
CA GLY A 380 50.15 -52.08 -20.30
C GLY A 380 48.90 -51.36 -19.79
N LEU A 381 48.60 -51.51 -18.49
CA LEU A 381 47.51 -50.79 -17.81
C LEU A 381 47.83 -49.30 -17.60
N GLU A 382 49.06 -48.94 -17.21
CA GLU A 382 49.50 -47.54 -17.11
C GLU A 382 49.41 -46.82 -18.45
N LYS A 383 49.86 -47.47 -19.53
CA LYS A 383 49.73 -46.92 -20.89
C LYS A 383 48.27 -46.72 -21.27
N VAL A 384 47.37 -47.63 -20.91
CA VAL A 384 45.94 -47.47 -21.17
C VAL A 384 45.37 -46.30 -20.35
N LEU A 385 45.64 -46.25 -19.05
CA LEU A 385 45.16 -45.17 -18.18
C LEU A 385 45.67 -43.80 -18.61
N GLU A 386 46.95 -43.66 -18.93
CA GLU A 386 47.53 -42.40 -19.39
C GLU A 386 46.92 -41.95 -20.72
N ASN A 387 46.68 -42.87 -21.65
CA ASN A 387 46.08 -42.53 -22.93
C ASN A 387 44.65 -41.98 -22.81
N TYR A 388 43.83 -42.52 -21.89
CA TYR A 388 42.40 -42.17 -21.78
C TYR A 388 42.06 -41.24 -20.61
N LEU A 389 42.89 -41.21 -19.58
CA LEU A 389 42.75 -40.35 -18.39
C LEU A 389 43.90 -39.36 -18.24
N SER A 390 44.60 -39.00 -19.32
CA SER A 390 45.58 -37.93 -19.25
C SER A 390 44.92 -36.65 -18.72
N THR A 391 45.70 -35.84 -18.00
CA THR A 391 45.34 -34.49 -17.57
C THR A 391 44.73 -33.68 -18.72
N ALA A 392 45.25 -33.80 -19.93
CA ALA A 392 44.70 -33.12 -21.10
C ALA A 392 43.27 -33.59 -21.45
N HIS A 393 43.03 -34.90 -21.50
CA HIS A 393 41.71 -35.44 -21.86
C HIS A 393 40.66 -35.18 -20.77
N VAL A 394 41.01 -35.43 -19.51
CA VAL A 394 40.11 -35.17 -18.37
C VAL A 394 39.82 -33.67 -18.26
N GLY A 395 40.83 -32.82 -18.42
CA GLY A 395 40.65 -31.36 -18.41
C GLY A 395 39.72 -30.88 -19.52
N GLN A 396 39.87 -31.37 -20.75
CA GLN A 396 38.95 -31.02 -21.85
C GLN A 396 37.51 -31.49 -21.58
N ALA A 397 37.33 -32.69 -21.04
CA ALA A 397 36.01 -33.22 -20.71
C ALA A 397 35.36 -32.43 -19.57
N TYR A 398 36.09 -32.21 -18.47
CA TYR A 398 35.65 -31.36 -17.37
C TYR A 398 35.27 -29.97 -17.85
N ASN A 399 36.08 -29.36 -18.73
CA ASN A 399 35.76 -28.07 -19.35
C ASN A 399 34.45 -28.05 -20.12
N ARG A 400 34.16 -29.11 -20.86
CA ARG A 400 32.90 -29.23 -21.58
C ARG A 400 31.71 -29.39 -20.62
N ILE A 401 31.85 -30.25 -19.62
CA ILE A 401 30.80 -30.53 -18.61
C ILE A 401 30.49 -29.27 -17.82
N MET A 402 31.52 -28.57 -17.33
CA MET A 402 31.39 -27.31 -16.60
C MET A 402 30.72 -26.23 -17.44
N LYS A 403 31.14 -26.07 -18.71
CA LYS A 403 30.52 -25.10 -19.62
C LYS A 403 29.03 -25.39 -19.83
N GLN A 404 28.67 -26.67 -20.00
CA GLN A 404 27.26 -27.06 -20.12
C GLN A 404 26.49 -26.78 -18.83
N ALA A 405 27.01 -27.18 -17.67
CA ALA A 405 26.35 -26.97 -16.39
C ALA A 405 26.15 -25.47 -16.09
N LEU A 406 27.13 -24.62 -16.43
CA LEU A 406 27.01 -23.17 -16.29
C LEU A 406 25.95 -22.59 -17.24
N SER A 407 25.91 -23.05 -18.48
CA SER A 407 24.87 -22.65 -19.44
C SER A 407 23.48 -23.02 -18.94
N ASP A 408 23.30 -24.23 -18.42
CA ASP A 408 22.01 -24.69 -17.88
C ASP A 408 21.63 -23.89 -16.63
N TYR A 409 22.59 -23.61 -15.74
CA TYR A 409 22.40 -22.79 -14.55
C TYR A 409 21.97 -21.36 -14.90
N GLU A 410 22.62 -20.74 -15.88
CA GLU A 410 22.30 -19.39 -16.35
C GLU A 410 20.89 -19.32 -16.96
N GLU A 411 20.55 -20.23 -17.88
CA GLU A 411 19.22 -20.29 -18.51
C GLU A 411 18.12 -20.53 -17.48
N GLU A 412 18.42 -21.31 -16.45
CA GLU A 412 17.49 -21.57 -15.37
C GLU A 412 17.21 -20.33 -14.51
N TRP A 413 18.24 -19.57 -14.17
CA TRP A 413 18.06 -18.28 -13.49
C TRP A 413 17.30 -17.29 -14.35
N LYS A 414 17.64 -17.15 -15.64
CA LYS A 414 16.88 -16.29 -16.58
C LYS A 414 15.40 -16.66 -16.58
N ARG A 415 15.08 -17.96 -16.60
CA ARG A 415 13.70 -18.45 -16.55
C ARG A 415 13.00 -18.11 -15.24
N VAL A 416 13.67 -18.30 -14.09
CA VAL A 416 13.11 -17.97 -12.77
C VAL A 416 12.88 -16.47 -12.61
N ILE A 417 13.82 -15.64 -13.04
CA ILE A 417 13.70 -14.17 -13.02
C ILE A 417 12.52 -13.73 -13.90
N ALA A 418 12.46 -14.20 -15.15
CA ALA A 418 11.36 -13.87 -16.06
C ALA A 418 9.98 -14.30 -15.50
N LYS A 419 9.92 -15.48 -14.87
CA LYS A 419 8.68 -16.00 -14.26
C LYS A 419 8.21 -15.18 -13.05
N ASN A 420 9.14 -14.60 -12.29
CA ASN A 420 8.82 -13.85 -11.06
C ASN A 420 8.90 -12.33 -11.24
N THR A 421 8.74 -11.84 -12.47
CA THR A 421 8.63 -10.40 -12.73
C THR A 421 7.42 -9.80 -11.99
N PRO A 422 7.57 -8.63 -11.33
CA PRO A 422 6.48 -7.96 -10.62
C PRO A 422 5.22 -7.76 -11.47
N ASN A 423 4.06 -8.17 -10.94
CA ASN A 423 2.78 -8.00 -11.62
C ASN A 423 2.18 -6.60 -11.40
N LEU A 424 2.59 -5.66 -12.25
CA LEU A 424 2.09 -4.28 -12.20
C LEU A 424 0.56 -4.14 -12.40
N ARG A 425 -0.09 -5.09 -13.09
CA ARG A 425 -1.55 -4.98 -13.34
C ARG A 425 -2.35 -5.09 -12.05
N GLY A 426 -1.93 -5.95 -11.13
CA GLY A 426 -2.56 -6.06 -9.80
C GLY A 426 -2.37 -4.79 -8.96
N LEU A 427 -1.21 -4.14 -9.14
CA LEU A 427 -0.83 -2.92 -8.42
C LEU A 427 -1.61 -1.68 -8.89
N HIS A 428 -2.14 -1.68 -10.13
CA HIS A 428 -2.93 -0.56 -10.66
C HIS A 428 -4.39 -0.53 -10.17
N ALA A 429 -4.93 -1.65 -9.69
CA ALA A 429 -6.36 -1.73 -9.32
C ALA A 429 -6.75 -0.83 -8.15
N PHE A 430 -5.76 -0.40 -7.35
CA PHE A 430 -5.97 0.39 -6.13
C PHE A 430 -5.36 1.79 -6.21
N SER A 431 -4.64 2.12 -7.29
CA SER A 431 -3.95 3.40 -7.41
C SER A 431 -4.88 4.50 -7.92
N SER A 432 -4.87 5.66 -7.26
CA SER A 432 -5.57 6.88 -7.69
C SER A 432 -5.20 7.30 -9.13
N SER A 433 -6.03 8.11 -9.79
CA SER A 433 -5.85 8.53 -11.20
C SER A 433 -4.49 9.19 -11.50
N SER A 434 -3.87 9.82 -10.50
CA SER A 434 -2.53 10.43 -10.62
C SER A 434 -1.42 9.38 -10.67
N MET A 435 -1.53 8.32 -9.86
CA MET A 435 -0.62 7.17 -9.89
C MET A 435 -0.70 6.37 -11.18
N GLN A 436 -1.86 6.31 -11.84
CA GLN A 436 -2.04 5.55 -13.09
C GLN A 436 -1.07 5.97 -14.21
N PHE A 437 -0.71 7.26 -14.31
CA PHE A 437 0.26 7.74 -15.30
C PHE A 437 1.69 7.26 -14.98
N HIS A 438 2.11 7.33 -13.72
CA HIS A 438 3.42 6.83 -13.29
C HIS A 438 3.53 5.31 -13.53
N ASN A 439 2.44 4.61 -13.22
CA ASN A 439 2.26 3.18 -13.39
C ASN A 439 2.36 2.72 -14.86
N GLN A 440 1.85 3.51 -15.81
CA GLN A 440 2.05 3.22 -17.23
C GLN A 440 3.53 3.36 -17.66
N GLN A 441 4.25 4.35 -17.12
CA GLN A 441 5.69 4.49 -17.39
C GLN A 441 6.50 3.34 -16.78
N LEU A 442 6.13 2.89 -15.58
CA LEU A 442 6.74 1.72 -14.93
C LEU A 442 6.63 0.47 -15.81
N LYS A 443 5.47 0.21 -16.42
CA LYS A 443 5.28 -0.93 -17.31
C LYS A 443 6.26 -0.97 -18.48
N TYR A 444 6.56 0.18 -19.08
CA TYR A 444 7.54 0.25 -20.17
C TYR A 444 8.98 0.08 -19.66
N LYS A 445 9.30 0.62 -18.48
CA LYS A 445 10.62 0.46 -17.86
C LYS A 445 10.89 -1.00 -17.50
N ILE A 446 9.95 -1.72 -16.87
CA ILE A 446 10.16 -3.12 -16.47
C ILE A 446 10.47 -4.01 -17.68
N GLY A 447 9.74 -3.90 -18.79
CA GLY A 447 10.01 -4.74 -19.98
C GLY A 447 11.40 -4.53 -20.61
N ALA A 448 11.93 -3.30 -20.58
CA ALA A 448 13.31 -3.04 -21.02
C ALA A 448 14.34 -3.54 -19.99
N SER A 449 14.00 -3.44 -18.71
CA SER A 449 14.87 -3.82 -17.61
C SER A 449 14.94 -5.33 -17.42
N GLU A 450 13.91 -6.10 -17.77
CA GLU A 450 13.97 -7.56 -17.86
C GLU A 450 15.07 -8.03 -18.82
N GLN A 451 15.21 -7.33 -19.96
CA GLN A 451 16.26 -7.61 -20.94
C GLN A 451 17.64 -7.23 -20.39
N VAL A 452 17.74 -6.10 -19.68
CA VAL A 452 18.98 -5.65 -19.03
C VAL A 452 19.36 -6.55 -17.86
N LEU A 453 18.40 -7.00 -17.04
CA LEU A 453 18.59 -7.94 -15.94
C LEU A 453 19.04 -9.30 -16.46
N GLY A 454 18.38 -9.82 -17.49
CA GLY A 454 18.78 -11.08 -18.13
C GLY A 454 20.21 -11.03 -18.67
N LEU A 455 20.63 -9.89 -19.26
CA LEU A 455 21.99 -9.67 -19.74
C LEU A 455 22.99 -9.46 -18.58
N THR A 456 22.62 -8.66 -17.58
CA THR A 456 23.49 -8.30 -16.45
C THR A 456 23.73 -9.51 -15.57
N ILE A 457 22.69 -10.27 -15.22
CA ILE A 457 22.79 -11.48 -14.43
C ILE A 457 23.50 -12.59 -15.21
N GLY A 458 23.21 -12.76 -16.50
CA GLY A 458 23.97 -13.69 -17.34
C GLY A 458 25.47 -13.37 -17.34
N SER A 459 25.81 -12.10 -17.54
CA SER A 459 27.20 -11.64 -17.53
C SER A 459 27.87 -11.67 -16.15
N ALA A 460 27.14 -11.41 -15.07
CA ALA A 460 27.64 -11.41 -13.70
C ALA A 460 27.80 -12.83 -13.16
N VAL A 461 26.89 -13.75 -13.45
CA VAL A 461 27.02 -15.17 -13.12
C VAL A 461 28.22 -15.78 -13.84
N ILE A 462 28.31 -15.59 -15.17
CA ILE A 462 29.43 -16.09 -15.96
C ILE A 462 30.73 -15.40 -15.57
N GLY A 463 30.69 -14.10 -15.30
CA GLY A 463 31.85 -13.30 -14.92
C GLY A 463 32.38 -13.66 -13.54
N THR A 464 31.52 -13.73 -12.53
CA THR A 464 31.90 -14.06 -11.15
C THR A 464 32.33 -15.52 -11.04
N ILE A 465 31.62 -16.47 -11.65
CA ILE A 465 32.06 -17.88 -11.64
C ILE A 465 33.31 -18.06 -12.52
N GLY A 466 33.38 -17.41 -13.68
CA GLY A 466 34.50 -17.51 -14.60
C GLY A 466 35.80 -16.89 -14.08
N LEU A 467 35.74 -15.70 -13.47
CA LEU A 467 36.89 -14.97 -12.93
C LEU A 467 37.22 -15.40 -11.49
N ALA A 468 36.23 -15.56 -10.61
CA ALA A 468 36.49 -15.88 -9.22
C ALA A 468 36.80 -17.37 -9.01
N ALA A 469 36.16 -18.29 -9.75
CA ALA A 469 36.43 -19.72 -9.57
C ALA A 469 37.78 -20.14 -10.14
N GLY A 470 38.41 -19.32 -11.00
CA GLY A 470 39.65 -19.68 -11.69
C GLY A 470 39.57 -21.12 -12.17
N TRP A 471 38.45 -21.53 -12.76
CA TRP A 471 38.13 -22.95 -12.86
C TRP A 471 39.12 -23.68 -13.80
N HIS A 472 39.81 -22.93 -14.66
CA HIS A 472 41.03 -23.36 -15.36
C HIS A 472 42.20 -23.62 -14.39
N THR A 473 42.42 -22.77 -13.40
CA THR A 473 43.33 -22.99 -12.25
C THR A 473 42.90 -24.19 -11.40
N PHE A 474 41.59 -24.41 -11.22
CA PHE A 474 41.05 -25.55 -10.48
C PHE A 474 41.22 -26.86 -11.27
N THR A 475 40.99 -26.82 -12.58
CA THR A 475 41.31 -27.91 -13.53
C THR A 475 42.81 -28.20 -13.50
N TYR A 476 43.64 -27.15 -13.47
CA TYR A 476 45.09 -27.29 -13.40
C TYR A 476 45.54 -27.88 -12.04
N ALA A 477 44.97 -27.44 -10.92
CA ALA A 477 45.31 -27.95 -9.60
C ALA A 477 44.83 -29.41 -9.41
N ALA A 478 43.58 -29.70 -9.74
CA ALA A 478 43.01 -31.03 -9.60
C ALA A 478 43.72 -32.08 -10.48
N LEU A 479 44.26 -31.68 -11.63
CA LEU A 479 44.89 -32.60 -12.57
C LEU A 479 46.43 -32.69 -12.46
N ASN A 480 47.07 -31.78 -11.71
CA ASN A 480 48.53 -31.81 -11.49
C ASN A 480 48.92 -32.26 -10.08
N VAL A 481 48.01 -32.25 -9.11
CA VAL A 481 48.31 -32.66 -7.71
C VAL A 481 48.35 -34.20 -7.56
N PHE A 482 47.76 -34.98 -8.47
CA PHE A 482 47.84 -36.45 -8.46
C PHE A 482 47.87 -37.03 -9.89
N PRO A 483 49.04 -37.40 -10.44
CA PRO A 483 49.10 -38.12 -11.72
C PRO A 483 48.38 -39.48 -11.60
N PRO A 484 47.61 -39.92 -12.62
CA PRO A 484 46.96 -41.24 -12.64
C PRO A 484 47.91 -42.41 -12.29
N ILE A 485 49.20 -42.24 -12.57
CA ILE A 485 50.29 -43.19 -12.31
C ILE A 485 50.52 -43.42 -10.81
N ALA A 486 50.34 -42.41 -9.95
CA ALA A 486 50.57 -42.53 -8.49
C ALA A 486 49.52 -43.41 -7.80
N ILE A 487 48.26 -43.34 -8.25
CA ILE A 487 47.19 -44.24 -7.78
C ILE A 487 47.50 -45.67 -8.19
N PHE A 488 48.05 -45.87 -9.39
CA PHE A 488 48.41 -47.19 -9.90
C PHE A 488 49.58 -47.84 -9.18
N ALA A 489 50.60 -47.06 -8.78
CA ALA A 489 51.72 -47.55 -7.97
C ALA A 489 51.25 -48.16 -6.63
N ALA A 490 50.13 -47.68 -6.08
CA ALA A 490 49.52 -48.25 -4.87
C ALA A 490 48.80 -49.59 -5.14
N PHE A 491 48.15 -49.75 -6.32
CA PHE A 491 47.40 -50.95 -6.70
C PHE A 491 48.25 -52.06 -7.35
N ALA A 492 49.38 -51.71 -7.99
CA ALA A 492 50.26 -52.65 -8.69
C ALA A 492 51.00 -53.63 -7.75
N THR A 493 50.99 -53.40 -6.44
CA THR A 493 51.75 -54.17 -5.44
C THR A 493 51.16 -55.56 -5.13
N VAL A 494 50.00 -55.94 -5.69
CA VAL A 494 49.32 -57.19 -5.31
C VAL A 494 49.22 -58.24 -6.44
N ALA A 495 50.10 -59.24 -6.30
CA ALA A 495 50.00 -60.64 -6.73
C ALA A 495 50.37 -61.00 -8.18
N THR A 496 51.60 -61.52 -8.32
CA THR A 496 52.04 -62.49 -9.34
C THR A 496 51.83 -63.92 -8.82
N ALA A 497 50.78 -64.59 -9.26
CA ALA A 497 50.66 -66.05 -9.16
C ALA A 497 49.77 -66.56 -10.31
N PHE A 498 50.20 -67.67 -10.94
CA PHE A 498 49.65 -68.27 -12.16
C PHE A 498 48.12 -68.36 -12.21
N ILE A 499 47.48 -67.68 -13.18
CA ILE A 499 46.04 -67.81 -13.43
C ILE A 499 45.74 -67.91 -14.94
N ARG A 500 44.58 -68.49 -15.29
CA ARG A 500 44.09 -68.68 -16.67
C ARG A 500 43.79 -67.32 -17.36
N LYS A 501 43.88 -67.28 -18.69
CA LYS A 501 43.68 -66.08 -19.54
C LYS A 501 42.43 -65.25 -19.16
N ASP A 502 41.27 -65.88 -19.03
CA ASP A 502 40.01 -65.18 -18.74
C ASP A 502 39.99 -64.55 -17.33
N SER A 503 40.64 -65.19 -16.37
CA SER A 503 40.78 -64.64 -15.02
C SER A 503 41.78 -63.48 -14.95
N GLU A 504 42.81 -63.47 -15.80
CA GLU A 504 43.72 -62.32 -15.89
C GLU A 504 43.02 -61.11 -16.51
N ILE A 505 42.24 -61.29 -17.58
CA ILE A 505 41.45 -60.21 -18.20
C ILE A 505 40.49 -59.62 -17.16
N LYS A 506 39.72 -60.47 -16.45
CA LYS A 506 38.80 -60.02 -15.39
C LYS A 506 39.52 -59.29 -14.26
N LYS A 507 40.66 -59.80 -13.79
CA LYS A 507 41.46 -59.13 -12.73
C LYS A 507 41.93 -57.75 -13.19
N LYS A 508 42.45 -57.62 -14.40
CA LYS A 508 42.89 -56.34 -14.96
C LYS A 508 41.73 -55.35 -15.18
N GLN A 509 40.58 -55.82 -15.65
CA GLN A 509 39.37 -55.00 -15.80
C GLN A 509 38.84 -54.50 -14.45
N GLN A 510 38.92 -55.31 -13.40
CA GLN A 510 38.57 -54.91 -12.04
C GLN A 510 39.54 -53.87 -11.48
N GLN A 511 40.85 -54.10 -11.59
CA GLN A 511 41.87 -53.13 -11.18
C GLN A 511 41.71 -51.78 -11.91
N LEU A 512 41.38 -51.83 -13.20
CA LEU A 512 41.08 -50.65 -13.99
C LEU A 512 39.82 -49.93 -13.49
N ALA A 513 38.76 -50.67 -13.15
CA ALA A 513 37.53 -50.08 -12.59
C ALA A 513 37.77 -49.41 -11.23
N GLU A 514 38.53 -50.06 -10.35
CA GLU A 514 38.92 -49.50 -9.04
C GLU A 514 39.78 -48.24 -9.22
N ALA A 515 40.75 -48.25 -10.14
CA ALA A 515 41.59 -47.09 -10.42
C ALA A 515 40.81 -45.91 -11.01
N VAL A 516 39.91 -46.16 -11.98
CA VAL A 516 39.03 -45.12 -12.55
C VAL A 516 38.12 -44.54 -11.47
N LYS A 517 37.51 -45.40 -10.64
CA LYS A 517 36.63 -44.96 -9.55
C LYS A 517 37.36 -44.11 -8.52
N ALA A 518 38.56 -44.53 -8.10
CA ALA A 518 39.38 -43.76 -7.17
C ALA A 518 39.76 -42.39 -7.75
N TYR A 519 40.06 -42.33 -9.06
CA TYR A 519 40.36 -41.08 -9.75
C TYR A 519 39.13 -40.16 -9.84
N GLU A 520 37.96 -40.72 -10.15
CA GLU A 520 36.67 -40.01 -10.14
C GLU A 520 36.34 -39.45 -8.75
N GLU A 521 36.41 -40.28 -7.71
CA GLU A 521 36.18 -39.89 -6.31
C GLU A 521 37.15 -38.79 -5.87
N HIS A 522 38.42 -38.89 -6.25
CA HIS A 522 39.42 -37.86 -5.96
C HIS A 522 39.09 -36.53 -6.65
N LEU A 523 38.74 -36.57 -7.94
CA LEU A 523 38.32 -35.36 -8.66
C LEU A 523 37.11 -34.70 -7.99
N PHE A 524 36.14 -35.50 -7.51
CA PHE A 524 35.01 -34.97 -6.76
C PHE A 524 35.41 -34.35 -5.42
N GLN A 525 36.31 -34.99 -4.67
CA GLN A 525 36.84 -34.41 -3.43
C GLN A 525 37.58 -33.09 -3.67
N GLN A 526 38.22 -32.91 -4.83
CA GLN A 526 38.82 -31.63 -5.17
C GLN A 526 37.77 -30.58 -5.47
N ILE A 527 36.72 -30.92 -6.23
CA ILE A 527 35.65 -29.97 -6.61
C ILE A 527 34.79 -29.58 -5.40
N ASP A 528 34.53 -30.52 -4.51
CA ASP A 528 33.70 -30.37 -3.32
C ASP A 528 34.42 -30.95 -2.10
N PRO A 529 35.51 -30.30 -1.63
CA PRO A 529 36.24 -30.77 -0.48
C PRO A 529 35.33 -30.84 0.74
N PRO A 530 35.44 -31.90 1.57
CA PRO A 530 34.78 -31.90 2.86
C PRO A 530 35.25 -30.66 3.62
N ARG A 531 34.30 -29.96 4.27
CA ARG A 531 34.61 -28.74 5.03
C ARG A 531 35.63 -29.06 6.11
N ILE A 532 36.89 -28.73 5.85
CA ILE A 532 38.00 -28.70 6.81
C ILE A 532 38.33 -27.22 6.95
N ASP A 533 38.42 -26.76 8.20
CA ASP A 533 38.32 -25.36 8.61
C ASP A 533 39.06 -24.30 7.73
N ASP A 534 38.34 -23.21 7.50
CA ASP A 534 38.63 -21.82 7.10
C ASP A 534 39.26 -21.37 5.76
N ASP A 535 40.12 -22.09 5.04
CA ASP A 535 40.89 -21.41 3.97
C ASP A 535 40.51 -21.72 2.49
N GLY A 536 39.45 -22.49 2.23
CA GLY A 536 39.04 -22.80 0.85
C GLY A 536 37.53 -23.00 0.65
N GLU A 537 36.85 -22.01 0.05
CA GLU A 537 35.47 -22.20 -0.43
C GLU A 537 35.42 -23.20 -1.60
N SER A 538 34.64 -24.28 -1.46
CA SER A 538 34.40 -25.24 -2.54
C SER A 538 33.71 -24.60 -3.74
N LEU A 539 33.83 -25.22 -4.92
CA LEU A 539 33.16 -24.72 -6.14
C LEU A 539 31.65 -24.58 -5.90
N PHE A 540 31.01 -25.56 -5.27
CA PHE A 540 29.57 -25.53 -5.04
C PHE A 540 29.17 -24.48 -4.00
N THR A 541 30.01 -24.21 -2.99
CA THR A 541 29.78 -23.11 -2.04
C THR A 541 29.83 -21.75 -2.75
N ARG A 542 30.76 -21.58 -3.70
CA ARG A 542 30.84 -20.35 -4.53
C ARG A 542 29.63 -20.19 -5.44
N VAL A 543 29.12 -21.28 -6.00
CA VAL A 543 27.90 -21.27 -6.83
C VAL A 543 26.66 -20.96 -5.99
N GLU A 544 26.59 -21.45 -4.74
CA GLU A 544 25.54 -21.08 -3.80
C GLU A 544 25.58 -19.59 -3.48
N ARG A 545 26.76 -19.05 -3.15
CA ARG A 545 26.96 -17.61 -2.91
C ARG A 545 26.63 -16.75 -4.14
N SER A 546 27.07 -17.19 -5.32
CA SER A 546 26.69 -16.52 -6.57
C SER A 546 25.17 -16.54 -6.78
N SER A 547 24.47 -17.57 -6.31
CA SER A 547 23.02 -17.63 -6.37
C SER A 547 22.37 -16.60 -5.45
N ASP A 548 22.92 -16.39 -4.25
CA ASP A 548 22.49 -15.29 -3.37
C ASP A 548 22.70 -13.93 -4.02
N ASP A 549 23.85 -13.71 -4.67
CA ASP A 549 24.13 -12.48 -5.41
C ASP A 549 23.13 -12.27 -6.57
N VAL A 550 22.76 -13.34 -7.29
CA VAL A 550 21.72 -13.26 -8.33
C VAL A 550 20.39 -12.80 -7.75
N VAL A 551 19.94 -13.39 -6.63
CA VAL A 551 18.70 -12.98 -5.97
C VAL A 551 18.80 -11.52 -5.54
N HIS A 552 19.88 -11.14 -4.86
CA HIS A 552 20.07 -9.79 -4.35
C HIS A 552 20.06 -8.73 -5.47
N VAL A 553 20.81 -8.95 -6.56
CA VAL A 553 20.85 -8.04 -7.71
C VAL A 553 19.49 -7.96 -8.41
N ALA A 554 18.78 -9.08 -8.55
CA ALA A 554 17.45 -9.09 -9.13
C ALA A 554 16.45 -8.27 -8.30
N ILE A 555 16.45 -8.47 -6.98
CA ILE A 555 15.60 -7.70 -6.05
C ILE A 555 15.95 -6.22 -6.09
N GLN A 556 17.24 -5.84 -5.99
CA GLN A 556 17.66 -4.44 -6.05
C GLN A 556 17.23 -3.74 -7.33
N GLU A 557 17.30 -4.43 -8.47
CA GLU A 557 16.93 -3.83 -9.75
C GLU A 557 15.40 -3.73 -9.90
N TRP A 558 14.63 -4.68 -9.36
CA TRP A 558 13.17 -4.52 -9.27
C TRP A 558 12.74 -3.46 -8.25
N GLU A 559 13.39 -3.35 -7.10
CA GLU A 559 13.21 -2.26 -6.14
C GLU A 559 13.45 -0.93 -6.85
N LYS A 560 14.58 -0.77 -7.53
CA LYS A 560 14.91 0.43 -8.27
C LYS A 560 13.90 0.75 -9.37
N GLN A 561 13.35 -0.26 -10.02
CA GLN A 561 12.31 -0.06 -11.03
C GLN A 561 11.01 0.42 -10.42
N LEU A 562 10.52 -0.25 -9.36
CA LEU A 562 9.23 0.01 -8.72
C LEU A 562 9.25 1.28 -7.86
N LEU A 563 10.36 1.52 -7.16
CA LEU A 563 10.53 2.54 -6.13
C LEU A 563 11.41 3.72 -6.61
N GLY A 564 12.06 3.59 -7.77
CA GLY A 564 13.01 4.58 -8.29
C GLY A 564 14.30 4.60 -7.49
N SER A 565 14.68 5.76 -6.98
CA SER A 565 15.86 5.93 -6.12
C SER A 565 15.53 5.73 -4.64
N LEU A 566 14.26 5.47 -4.31
CA LEU A 566 13.79 5.24 -2.95
C LEU A 566 14.07 3.80 -2.51
N THR A 567 14.32 3.66 -1.22
CA THR A 567 14.50 2.39 -0.54
C THR A 567 13.18 1.87 0.04
N MET A 568 13.09 0.56 0.29
CA MET A 568 11.95 -0.04 1.00
C MET A 568 11.68 0.63 2.36
N LYS A 569 12.73 1.02 3.08
CA LYS A 569 12.63 1.74 4.36
C LYS A 569 11.93 3.10 4.26
N GLU A 570 12.06 3.78 3.12
CA GLU A 570 11.38 5.07 2.90
C GLU A 570 9.90 4.87 2.59
N TYR A 571 9.55 3.82 1.85
CA TYR A 571 8.15 3.41 1.66
C TYR A 571 7.50 2.93 2.96
N GLU A 572 8.23 2.19 3.80
CA GLU A 572 7.81 1.79 5.14
C GLU A 572 7.47 3.02 5.99
N LEU A 573 8.37 3.99 6.06
CA LEU A 573 8.17 5.21 6.83
C LEU A 573 6.96 6.02 6.34
N TYR A 574 6.77 6.12 5.03
CA TYR A 574 5.60 6.80 4.45
C TYR A 574 4.30 6.09 4.79
N THR A 575 4.30 4.77 4.67
CA THR A 575 3.15 3.92 4.99
C THR A 575 2.81 4.00 6.47
N GLU A 576 3.81 3.96 7.35
CA GLU A 576 3.63 4.14 8.79
C GLU A 576 2.97 5.48 9.10
N LYS A 577 3.41 6.56 8.44
CA LYS A 577 2.79 7.89 8.59
C LYS A 577 1.33 7.92 8.14
N LEU A 578 0.99 7.25 7.02
CA LEU A 578 -0.40 7.10 6.58
C LEU A 578 -1.23 6.31 7.61
N LEU A 579 -0.68 5.26 8.21
CA LEU A 579 -1.36 4.49 9.24
C LEU A 579 -1.59 5.29 10.52
N GLN A 580 -0.62 6.09 10.97
CA GLN A 580 -0.79 7.02 12.08
C GLN A 580 -1.94 8.01 11.82
N TYR A 581 -2.06 8.51 10.58
CA TYR A 581 -3.19 9.37 10.22
C TYR A 581 -4.53 8.63 10.26
N VAL A 582 -4.56 7.36 9.86
CA VAL A 582 -5.76 6.50 9.99
C VAL A 582 -6.15 6.28 11.44
N GLU A 583 -5.19 6.10 12.35
CA GLU A 583 -5.45 5.97 13.79
C GLU A 583 -6.13 7.23 14.34
N LEU A 584 -5.65 8.43 13.97
CA LEU A 584 -6.30 9.70 14.33
C LEU A 584 -7.73 9.80 13.81
N LEU A 585 -7.97 9.34 12.58
CA LEU A 585 -9.31 9.27 12.02
C LEU A 585 -10.21 8.30 12.80
N ASP A 586 -9.69 7.15 13.21
CA ASP A 586 -10.45 6.16 13.98
C ASP A 586 -10.89 6.70 15.34
N GLU A 587 -9.99 7.36 16.08
CA GLU A 587 -10.34 8.02 17.33
C GLU A 587 -11.42 9.10 17.13
N SER A 588 -11.35 9.84 16.02
CA SER A 588 -12.32 10.89 15.67
C SER A 588 -13.69 10.32 15.29
N ILE A 589 -13.70 9.20 14.54
CA ILE A 589 -14.90 8.47 14.14
C ILE A 589 -15.61 7.91 15.37
N GLU A 590 -14.87 7.27 16.27
CA GLU A 590 -15.41 6.74 17.54
C GLU A 590 -16.02 7.86 18.40
N HIS A 591 -15.34 9.01 18.50
CA HIS A 591 -15.85 10.17 19.22
C HIS A 591 -17.16 10.70 18.62
N MET A 592 -17.21 10.91 17.30
CA MET A 592 -18.42 11.35 16.60
C MET A 592 -19.58 10.35 16.75
N GLN A 593 -19.28 9.06 16.69
CA GLN A 593 -20.28 8.01 16.88
C GLN A 593 -20.86 8.04 18.30
N ALA A 594 -20.04 8.29 19.32
CA ALA A 594 -20.51 8.45 20.70
C ALA A 594 -21.42 9.68 20.85
N MET A 595 -21.08 10.82 20.23
CA MET A 595 -21.94 12.00 20.24
C MET A 595 -23.31 11.73 19.59
N LEU A 596 -23.33 11.02 18.47
CA LEU A 596 -24.57 10.61 17.79
C LEU A 596 -25.48 9.71 18.62
N GLN A 597 -24.95 8.96 19.59
CA GLN A 597 -25.74 8.12 20.49
C GLN A 597 -26.36 8.90 21.67
N HIS A 598 -25.85 10.11 21.94
CA HIS A 598 -26.29 10.95 23.05
C HIS A 598 -27.23 12.10 22.64
N HIS A 599 -27.39 12.31 21.33
CA HIS A 599 -28.37 13.21 20.72
C HIS A 599 -29.60 12.41 20.26
#